data_AF-A0AAV6YRP5-F1
#
_entry.id   AF-A0AAV6YRP5-F1
#
_cell.length_a   1.000
_cell.length_b   1.000
_cell.length_c   1.000
_cell.angle_alpha   90.00
_cell.angle_beta   90.00
_cell.angle_gamma   90.00
#
_symmetry.space_group_name_H-M   'P 1'
#
loop_
_entity.id
_entity.type
_entity.pdbx_description
1 polymer ?
#
loop_
_entity_poly.entity_id
_entity_poly.type
_entity_poly.pdbx_seq_one_letter_code
_entity_poly.pdbx_strand_id
1 'polypeptide(L)'
;MYLNFGEIGTNIKNLMEDFQRKKPKEQQKLESITDMKNVKRLLQNQRLSELDATRLVMLYALHYERHSSNALQSLLADLRNRGVSEKYRRLVASVVEFGGKRVRGSDLFSPKDAVAITKQFFKGLKGVENVYTQHQPFLLDTLDQLIKGKLKDNMYPYVGPSTLRDR
;
A
#
# COMPACT_ATOMS: atom_id res chain seq x y z
N MET A 1 6.63 -35.01 -22.31
CA MET A 1 7.69 -34.84 -21.29
C MET A 1 7.14 -33.85 -20.27
N TYR A 2 6.84 -34.28 -19.05
CA TYR A 2 6.23 -33.41 -18.03
C TYR A 2 7.31 -32.52 -17.40
N LEU A 3 7.01 -31.24 -17.20
CA LEU A 3 7.91 -30.29 -16.53
C LEU A 3 8.19 -30.78 -15.11
N ASN A 4 9.46 -30.70 -14.68
CA ASN A 4 9.79 -31.00 -13.29
C ASN A 4 9.41 -29.81 -12.38
N PHE A 5 9.26 -30.07 -11.08
CA PHE A 5 8.82 -29.06 -10.11
C PHE A 5 9.73 -27.82 -10.05
N GLY A 6 11.02 -27.94 -10.37
CA GLY A 6 11.97 -26.82 -10.43
C GLY A 6 11.75 -25.91 -11.65
N GLU A 7 11.50 -26.50 -12.82
CA GLU A 7 11.16 -25.78 -14.05
C GLU A 7 9.82 -25.05 -13.93
N ILE A 8 8.83 -25.70 -13.31
CA ILE A 8 7.53 -25.07 -13.00
C ILE A 8 7.73 -23.84 -12.10
N GLY A 9 8.52 -23.98 -11.02
CA GLY A 9 8.81 -22.87 -10.11
C GLY A 9 9.51 -21.70 -10.79
N THR A 10 10.45 -21.98 -11.70
CA THR A 10 11.18 -20.96 -12.47
C THR A 10 10.27 -20.25 -13.47
N ASN A 11 9.40 -20.99 -14.16
CA ASN A 11 8.43 -20.42 -15.11
C ASN A 11 7.40 -19.54 -14.41
N ILE A 12 6.89 -19.95 -13.24
CA ILE A 12 6.00 -19.12 -12.42
C ILE A 12 6.71 -17.84 -12.01
N LYS A 13 7.96 -17.93 -11.52
CA LYS A 13 8.74 -16.75 -11.13
C LYS A 13 8.92 -15.77 -12.30
N ASN A 14 9.33 -16.25 -13.48
CA ASN A 14 9.53 -15.42 -14.67
C ASN A 14 8.22 -14.76 -15.13
N LEU A 15 7.12 -15.51 -15.17
CA LEU A 15 5.80 -14.98 -15.51
C LEU A 15 5.37 -13.85 -14.56
N MET A 16 5.71 -13.97 -13.28
CA MET A 16 5.38 -12.97 -12.27
C MET A 16 6.28 -11.73 -12.34
N GLU A 17 7.57 -11.91 -12.58
CA GLU A 17 8.48 -10.80 -12.85
C GLU A 17 8.03 -10.03 -14.10
N ASP A 18 7.60 -10.74 -15.15
CA ASP A 18 7.01 -10.14 -16.34
C ASP A 18 5.70 -9.41 -16.03
N PHE A 19 4.82 -9.98 -15.19
CA PHE A 19 3.58 -9.32 -14.78
C PHE A 19 3.84 -8.06 -13.95
N GLN A 20 4.83 -8.08 -13.07
CA GLN A 20 5.26 -6.91 -12.29
C GLN A 20 5.89 -5.84 -13.17
N ARG A 21 6.79 -6.22 -14.09
CA ARG A 21 7.40 -5.32 -15.07
C ARG A 21 6.37 -4.74 -16.02
N LYS A 22 5.33 -5.51 -16.35
CA LYS A 22 4.21 -5.12 -17.22
C LYS A 22 3.08 -4.39 -16.52
N LYS A 23 3.07 -4.12 -15.20
CA LYS A 23 2.12 -3.14 -14.63
C LYS A 23 2.49 -1.77 -15.21
N PRO A 24 1.86 -1.31 -16.32
CA PRO A 24 2.33 -0.14 -17.02
C PRO A 24 2.06 1.07 -16.12
N LYS A 25 2.88 2.12 -16.23
CA LYS A 25 2.59 3.43 -15.61
C LYS A 25 1.17 3.91 -15.94
N GLU A 26 0.64 3.50 -17.10
CA GLU A 26 -0.72 3.75 -17.55
C GLU A 26 -1.81 3.06 -16.71
N GLN A 27 -1.60 1.82 -16.27
CA GLN A 27 -2.55 1.14 -15.38
C GLN A 27 -2.54 1.73 -13.97
N GLN A 28 -1.37 2.09 -13.44
CA GLN A 28 -1.28 2.81 -12.15
C GLN A 28 -1.98 4.17 -12.22
N LYS A 29 -1.84 4.86 -13.37
CA LYS A 29 -2.56 6.11 -13.63
C LYS A 29 -4.06 5.92 -13.69
N LEU A 30 -4.54 4.85 -14.33
CA LEU A 30 -5.96 4.53 -14.42
C LEU A 30 -6.55 4.19 -13.04
N GLU A 31 -5.84 3.40 -12.22
CA GLU A 31 -6.20 3.09 -10.84
C GLU A 31 -6.34 4.39 -10.01
N SER A 32 -5.34 5.28 -10.06
CA SER A 32 -5.34 6.55 -9.32
C SER A 32 -6.53 7.46 -9.69
N ILE A 33 -6.88 7.52 -10.98
CA ILE A 33 -8.04 8.30 -11.46
C ILE A 33 -9.35 7.68 -10.96
N THR A 34 -9.45 6.36 -10.97
CA THR A 34 -10.64 5.64 -10.52
C THR A 34 -10.86 5.84 -9.02
N ASP A 35 -9.81 5.70 -8.22
CA ASP A 35 -9.86 5.91 -6.78
C ASP A 35 -10.17 7.36 -6.42
N MET A 36 -9.58 8.33 -7.13
CA MET A 36 -9.93 9.74 -6.98
C MET A 36 -11.43 9.97 -7.22
N LYS A 37 -12.00 9.42 -8.30
CA LYS A 37 -13.43 9.55 -8.62
C LYS A 37 -14.30 8.93 -7.52
N ASN A 38 -13.90 7.76 -7.01
CA ASN A 38 -14.60 7.10 -5.91
C ASN A 38 -14.58 7.93 -4.62
N VAL A 39 -13.43 8.48 -4.24
CA VAL A 39 -13.32 9.37 -3.08
C VAL A 39 -14.21 10.60 -3.26
N LYS A 40 -14.16 11.27 -4.42
CA LYS A 40 -15.03 12.43 -4.68
C LYS A 40 -16.51 12.09 -4.53
N ARG A 41 -16.95 10.96 -5.08
CA ARG A 41 -18.34 10.48 -4.93
C ARG A 41 -18.72 10.26 -3.47
N LEU A 42 -17.82 9.69 -2.66
CA LEU A 42 -18.06 9.50 -1.22
C LEU A 42 -18.10 10.82 -0.46
N LEU A 43 -17.28 11.81 -0.83
CA LEU A 43 -17.29 13.14 -0.21
C LEU A 43 -18.60 13.90 -0.46
N GLN A 44 -19.28 13.65 -1.58
CA GLN A 44 -20.61 14.23 -1.86
C GLN A 44 -21.70 13.67 -0.94
N ASN A 45 -21.48 12.52 -0.28
CA ASN A 45 -22.45 11.95 0.64
C ASN A 45 -22.46 12.70 1.98
N GLN A 46 -23.55 13.39 2.26
CA GLN A 46 -23.74 14.15 3.50
C GLN A 46 -23.87 13.25 4.75
N ARG A 47 -24.16 11.95 4.59
CA ARG A 47 -24.23 10.99 5.72
C ARG A 47 -22.85 10.56 6.22
N LEU A 48 -21.78 10.82 5.47
CA LEU A 48 -20.43 10.46 5.87
C LEU A 48 -19.97 11.36 7.03
N SER A 49 -19.27 10.82 8.03
CA SER A 49 -18.73 11.69 9.09
C SER A 49 -17.61 12.58 8.55
N GLU A 50 -17.38 13.75 9.16
CA GLU A 50 -16.22 14.59 8.81
C GLU A 50 -14.89 13.84 8.94
N LEU A 51 -14.78 13.03 9.99
CA LEU A 51 -13.58 12.25 10.28
C LEU A 51 -13.35 11.18 9.20
N ASP A 52 -14.38 10.49 8.76
CA ASP A 52 -14.24 9.45 7.72
C ASP A 52 -13.98 10.05 6.35
N ALA A 53 -14.62 11.17 6.02
CA ALA A 53 -14.26 11.97 4.84
C ALA A 53 -12.78 12.34 4.85
N THR A 54 -12.28 12.79 6.00
CA THR A 54 -10.86 13.13 6.19
C THR A 54 -9.97 11.89 6.06
N ARG A 55 -10.35 10.75 6.64
CA ARG A 55 -9.62 9.47 6.52
C ARG A 55 -9.48 9.01 5.07
N LEU A 56 -10.54 9.12 4.27
CA LEU A 56 -10.49 8.79 2.84
C LEU A 56 -9.44 9.65 2.12
N VAL A 57 -9.41 10.96 2.39
CA VAL A 57 -8.43 11.87 1.78
C VAL A 57 -7.01 11.61 2.30
N MET A 58 -6.84 11.28 3.58
CA MET A 58 -5.53 10.89 4.15
C MET A 58 -4.98 9.62 3.49
N LEU A 59 -5.82 8.59 3.32
CA LEU A 59 -5.44 7.35 2.64
C LEU A 59 -5.04 7.61 1.17
N TYR A 60 -5.85 8.40 0.45
CA TYR A 60 -5.51 8.81 -0.92
C TYR A 60 -4.17 9.57 -0.97
N ALA A 61 -3.96 10.53 -0.07
CA ALA A 61 -2.75 11.35 -0.01
C ALA A 61 -1.50 10.50 0.21
N LEU A 62 -1.55 9.57 1.18
CA LEU A 62 -0.42 8.68 1.48
C LEU A 62 -0.13 7.68 0.35
N HIS A 63 -1.16 7.23 -0.36
CA HIS A 63 -1.03 6.24 -1.43
C HIS A 63 -0.46 6.87 -2.72
N TYR A 64 -0.97 8.04 -3.11
CA TYR A 64 -0.67 8.70 -4.38
C TYR A 64 0.21 9.94 -4.27
N GLU A 65 0.89 10.17 -3.15
CA GLU A 65 1.69 11.37 -2.86
C GLU A 65 2.61 11.80 -4.01
N ARG A 66 3.29 10.83 -4.65
CA ARG A 66 4.25 11.05 -5.75
C ARG A 66 3.70 10.72 -7.14
N HIS A 67 2.40 10.47 -7.24
CA HIS A 67 1.77 10.11 -8.50
C HIS A 67 1.60 11.37 -9.38
N SER A 68 1.89 11.27 -10.68
CA SER A 68 1.85 12.43 -11.60
C SER A 68 0.46 13.04 -11.79
N SER A 69 -0.59 12.25 -11.52
CA SER A 69 -1.99 12.67 -11.54
C SER A 69 -2.57 12.85 -10.13
N ASN A 70 -1.75 13.23 -9.14
CA ASN A 70 -2.20 13.45 -7.77
C ASN A 70 -3.21 14.60 -7.69
N ALA A 71 -4.42 14.29 -7.22
CA ALA A 71 -5.54 15.23 -7.12
C ALA A 71 -5.77 15.76 -5.69
N LEU A 72 -4.79 15.66 -4.79
CA LEU A 72 -4.92 16.02 -3.38
C LEU A 72 -5.48 17.43 -3.15
N GLN A 73 -5.01 18.43 -3.90
CA GLN A 73 -5.50 19.80 -3.77
C GLN A 73 -7.00 19.93 -4.08
N SER A 74 -7.48 19.18 -5.07
CA SER A 74 -8.92 19.14 -5.37
C SER A 74 -9.70 18.46 -4.25
N LEU A 75 -9.20 17.36 -3.68
CA LEU A 75 -9.87 16.67 -2.58
C LEU A 75 -9.91 17.52 -1.30
N LEU A 76 -8.85 18.30 -1.03
CA LEU A 76 -8.84 19.28 0.06
C LEU A 76 -9.89 20.37 -0.14
N ALA A 77 -10.06 20.85 -1.38
CA ALA A 77 -11.13 21.79 -1.70
C ALA A 77 -12.52 21.16 -1.53
N ASP A 78 -12.69 19.89 -1.92
CA ASP A 78 -13.94 19.16 -1.74
C ASP A 78 -14.29 19.01 -0.24
N LEU A 79 -13.32 18.72 0.63
CA LEU A 79 -13.51 18.70 2.09
C LEU A 79 -13.95 20.07 2.63
N ARG A 80 -13.32 21.15 2.15
CA ARG A 80 -13.69 22.52 2.56
C ARG A 80 -15.11 22.86 2.12
N ASN A 81 -15.47 22.56 0.87
CA ASN A 81 -16.80 22.84 0.32
C ASN A 81 -17.90 22.03 1.01
N ARG A 82 -17.57 20.83 1.50
CA ARG A 82 -18.44 20.01 2.34
C ARG A 82 -18.67 20.58 3.74
N GLY A 83 -17.87 21.56 4.16
CA GLY A 83 -17.95 22.16 5.50
C GLY A 83 -17.11 21.43 6.55
N VAL A 84 -16.19 20.54 6.16
CA VAL A 84 -15.32 19.84 7.11
C VAL A 84 -14.48 20.85 7.90
N SER A 85 -14.52 20.72 9.23
CA SER A 85 -13.79 21.62 10.13
C SER A 85 -12.30 21.72 9.81
N GLU A 86 -11.74 22.91 10.04
CA GLU A 86 -10.32 23.20 9.83
C GLU A 86 -9.41 22.24 10.61
N LYS A 87 -9.84 21.87 11.83
CA LYS A 87 -9.15 20.89 12.68
C LYS A 87 -8.88 19.58 11.93
N TYR A 88 -9.86 19.04 11.22
CA TYR A 88 -9.68 17.79 10.48
C TYR A 88 -8.92 17.98 9.18
N ARG A 89 -9.15 19.08 8.45
CA ARG A 89 -8.42 19.35 7.20
C ARG A 89 -6.90 19.43 7.40
N ARG A 90 -6.43 19.98 8.53
CA ARG A 90 -4.99 20.00 8.89
C ARG A 90 -4.39 18.63 9.14
N LEU A 91 -5.18 17.63 9.53
CA LEU A 91 -4.69 16.26 9.73
C LEU A 91 -4.16 15.67 8.43
N VAL A 92 -4.73 16.05 7.28
CA VAL A 92 -4.25 15.56 5.97
C VAL A 92 -2.79 15.96 5.75
N ALA A 93 -2.46 17.22 6.00
CA ALA A 93 -1.07 17.70 5.90
C ALA A 93 -0.18 17.01 6.96
N SER A 94 -0.66 16.95 8.21
CA SER A 94 0.10 16.37 9.32
C SER A 94 0.46 14.88 9.09
N VAL A 95 -0.45 14.11 8.50
CA VAL A 95 -0.22 12.68 8.21
C VAL A 95 0.75 12.49 7.06
N VAL A 96 0.70 13.34 6.02
CA VAL A 96 1.68 13.28 4.92
C VAL A 96 3.07 13.71 5.40
N GLU A 97 3.15 14.69 6.29
CA GLU A 97 4.42 15.11 6.89
C GLU A 97 5.01 14.01 7.80
N PHE A 98 4.17 13.39 8.63
CA PHE A 98 4.60 12.33 9.55
C PHE A 98 4.95 11.01 8.84
N GLY A 99 4.12 10.59 7.88
CA GLY A 99 4.14 9.25 7.29
C GLY A 99 4.30 9.20 5.76
N GLY A 100 4.60 10.34 5.14
CA GLY A 100 4.80 10.43 3.68
C GLY A 100 6.06 9.71 3.21
N LYS A 101 6.12 9.40 1.91
CA LYS A 101 7.19 8.64 1.26
C LYS A 101 8.60 9.22 1.46
N ARG A 102 8.72 10.51 1.78
CA ARG A 102 10.00 11.19 2.03
C ARG A 102 10.58 10.93 3.41
N VAL A 103 9.72 10.68 4.40
CA VAL A 103 10.10 10.54 5.80
C VAL A 103 10.15 9.08 6.22
N ARG A 104 9.24 8.25 5.68
CA ARG A 104 9.24 6.81 5.97
C ARG A 104 10.38 6.08 5.25
N GLY A 105 11.06 5.19 5.97
CA GLY A 105 12.11 4.34 5.41
C GLY A 105 11.58 3.18 4.55
N SER A 106 10.31 2.78 4.72
CA SER A 106 9.67 1.67 4.00
C SER A 106 8.47 2.13 3.17
N ASP A 107 8.14 1.44 2.08
CA ASP A 107 6.95 1.79 1.31
C ASP A 107 5.69 1.11 1.86
N LEU A 108 4.79 1.93 2.41
CA LEU A 108 3.52 1.52 3.01
C LEU A 108 2.57 0.81 2.02
N PHE A 109 2.68 1.09 0.73
CA PHE A 109 1.78 0.57 -0.30
C PHE A 109 2.51 -0.13 -1.45
N SER A 110 3.79 -0.45 -1.29
CA SER A 110 4.56 -1.08 -2.36
C SER A 110 3.87 -2.36 -2.82
N PRO A 111 3.89 -2.67 -4.13
CA PRO A 111 3.57 -3.99 -4.61
C PRO A 111 4.45 -4.97 -3.85
N LYS A 112 3.82 -5.90 -3.12
CA LYS A 112 4.55 -6.92 -2.39
C LYS A 112 5.35 -7.73 -3.41
N ASP A 113 6.55 -8.19 -3.05
CA ASP A 113 7.45 -8.97 -3.90
C ASP A 113 6.71 -10.09 -4.67
N ALA A 114 7.28 -10.60 -5.77
CA ALA A 114 6.66 -11.68 -6.55
C ALA A 114 6.24 -12.87 -5.66
N VAL A 115 6.98 -13.15 -4.59
CA VAL A 115 6.68 -14.19 -3.59
C VAL A 115 5.46 -13.88 -2.70
N ALA A 116 5.15 -12.62 -2.48
CA ALA A 116 3.97 -12.21 -1.73
C ALA A 116 2.72 -12.11 -2.64
N ILE A 117 2.93 -11.80 -3.92
CA ILE A 117 1.88 -11.92 -4.94
C ILE A 117 1.45 -13.39 -5.07
N THR A 118 2.35 -14.38 -5.10
CA THR A 118 1.94 -15.80 -5.14
C THR A 118 1.10 -16.13 -3.92
N LYS A 119 1.55 -15.74 -2.72
CA LYS A 119 0.77 -15.94 -1.49
C LYS A 119 -0.61 -15.29 -1.53
N GLN A 120 -0.77 -14.11 -2.13
CA GLN A 120 -2.07 -13.46 -2.32
C GLN A 120 -2.94 -14.16 -3.36
N PHE A 121 -2.38 -14.57 -4.51
CA PHE A 121 -3.09 -15.36 -5.52
C PHE A 121 -3.56 -16.72 -4.96
N PHE A 122 -2.72 -17.42 -4.19
CA PHE A 122 -3.09 -18.67 -3.51
C PHE A 122 -4.14 -18.48 -2.40
N LYS A 123 -4.18 -17.31 -1.75
CA LYS A 123 -5.23 -16.96 -0.77
C LYS A 123 -6.55 -16.56 -1.46
N GLY A 124 -6.50 -15.88 -2.60
CA GLY A 124 -7.66 -15.45 -3.37
C GLY A 124 -8.51 -16.59 -3.95
N LEU A 125 -7.93 -17.78 -4.12
CA LEU A 125 -8.64 -18.98 -4.58
C LEU A 125 -9.56 -19.60 -3.50
N LYS A 126 -9.56 -19.12 -2.25
CA LYS A 126 -10.37 -19.67 -1.14
C LYS A 126 -11.78 -19.07 -0.97
N GLY A 127 -12.26 -18.29 -1.93
CA GLY A 127 -13.70 -18.21 -2.23
C GLY A 127 -14.59 -17.34 -1.33
N VAL A 128 -14.13 -16.76 -0.21
CA VAL A 128 -14.86 -15.69 0.48
C VAL A 128 -13.86 -14.74 1.16
N GLU A 129 -13.29 -13.81 0.42
CA GLU A 129 -12.57 -12.69 1.04
C GLU A 129 -13.59 -11.59 1.38
N ASN A 130 -13.89 -11.46 2.67
CA ASN A 130 -14.55 -10.26 3.16
C ASN A 130 -13.68 -9.04 2.79
N VAL A 131 -14.21 -8.14 1.94
CA VAL A 131 -13.50 -6.94 1.47
C VAL A 131 -13.03 -6.07 2.64
N TYR A 132 -13.77 -6.08 3.76
CA TYR A 132 -13.41 -5.35 4.97
C TYR A 132 -12.18 -5.91 5.71
N THR A 133 -11.72 -7.12 5.36
CA THR A 133 -10.56 -7.78 5.99
C THR A 133 -9.36 -7.97 5.06
N GLN A 134 -9.37 -7.35 3.88
CA GLN A 134 -8.28 -7.47 2.90
C GLN A 134 -7.00 -6.77 3.35
N HIS A 135 -7.12 -5.65 4.08
CA HIS A 135 -5.95 -4.92 4.58
C HIS A 135 -5.24 -5.75 5.66
N GLN A 136 -3.94 -5.95 5.46
CA GLN A 136 -3.05 -6.50 6.48
C GLN A 136 -2.05 -5.42 6.90
N PRO A 137 -1.86 -5.19 8.21
CA PRO A 137 -0.89 -4.20 8.68
C PRO A 137 0.53 -4.60 8.27
N PHE A 138 1.35 -3.62 7.91
CA PHE A 138 2.75 -3.82 7.54
C PHE A 138 3.57 -4.55 8.61
N LEU A 139 3.22 -4.37 9.89
CA LEU A 139 3.84 -5.06 11.02
C LEU A 139 3.78 -6.59 10.88
N LEU A 140 2.71 -7.14 10.28
CA LEU A 140 2.58 -8.58 10.08
C LEU A 140 3.72 -9.15 9.24
N ASP A 141 4.06 -8.47 8.14
CA ASP A 141 5.14 -8.89 7.25
C ASP A 141 6.51 -8.71 7.92
N THR A 142 6.67 -7.61 8.67
CA THR A 142 7.88 -7.36 9.47
C THR A 142 8.12 -8.49 10.48
N LEU A 143 7.08 -8.92 11.20
CA LEU A 143 7.16 -10.03 12.15
C LEU A 143 7.41 -11.38 11.45
N ASP A 144 6.78 -11.64 10.31
CA ASP A 144 7.02 -12.87 9.52
C ASP A 144 8.48 -12.96 9.06
N GLN A 145 9.06 -11.84 8.59
CA GLN A 145 10.46 -11.76 8.20
C GLN A 145 11.40 -11.93 9.40
N LEU A 146 11.07 -11.33 10.55
CA LEU A 146 11.84 -11.47 11.79
C LEU A 146 11.90 -12.92 12.27
N ILE A 147 10.74 -13.59 12.37
CA ILE A 147 10.65 -14.98 12.84
C ILE A 147 11.41 -15.93 11.91
N LYS A 148 11.45 -15.62 10.60
CA LYS A 148 12.18 -16.41 9.60
C LYS A 148 13.67 -16.07 9.50
N GLY A 149 14.17 -15.09 10.27
CA GLY A 149 15.55 -14.61 10.17
C GLY A 149 15.87 -13.95 8.82
N LYS A 150 14.86 -13.40 8.13
CA LYS A 150 14.98 -12.74 6.82
C LYS A 150 14.79 -11.23 6.87
N LEU A 151 14.64 -10.67 8.08
CA LEU A 151 14.50 -9.24 8.26
C LEU A 151 15.81 -8.55 7.86
N LYS A 152 15.72 -7.47 7.08
CA LYS A 152 16.90 -6.82 6.53
C LYS A 152 17.60 -5.94 7.57
N ASP A 153 18.85 -6.27 7.91
CA ASP A 153 19.65 -5.54 8.90
C ASP A 153 19.87 -4.06 8.55
N ASN A 154 19.94 -3.72 7.26
CA ASN A 154 20.08 -2.33 6.82
C ASN A 154 18.84 -1.47 7.11
N MET A 155 17.66 -2.09 7.21
CA MET A 155 16.41 -1.43 7.57
C MET A 155 16.11 -1.53 9.06
N TYR A 156 16.61 -2.58 9.73
CA TYR A 156 16.37 -2.89 11.14
C TYR A 156 17.69 -3.25 11.83
N PRO A 157 18.58 -2.26 12.07
CA PRO A 157 19.90 -2.53 12.62
C PRO A 157 19.84 -2.94 14.09
N TYR A 158 20.77 -3.78 14.50
CA TYR A 158 21.01 -4.09 15.91
C TYR A 158 21.67 -2.89 16.60
N VAL A 159 21.26 -2.63 17.84
CA VAL A 159 21.92 -1.65 18.71
C VAL A 159 22.81 -2.41 19.69
N GLY A 160 24.14 -2.27 19.57
CA GLY A 160 25.14 -2.92 20.44
C GLY A 160 26.32 -3.51 19.65
N PRO A 161 27.34 -4.06 20.36
CA PRO A 161 28.49 -4.70 19.71
C PRO A 161 28.01 -5.89 18.86
N SER A 162 28.41 -5.89 17.59
CA SER A 162 27.88 -6.66 16.47
C SER A 162 28.17 -8.17 16.50
N THR A 163 27.88 -8.85 17.60
CA THR A 163 28.13 -10.29 17.78
C THR A 163 26.83 -11.07 18.01
N LEU A 164 25.98 -11.10 17.00
CA LEU A 164 25.03 -12.19 16.79
C LEU A 164 25.22 -12.74 15.38
N ARG A 165 26.48 -12.98 15.01
CA ARG A 165 26.90 -13.47 13.70
C ARG A 165 26.89 -15.00 13.58
N ASP A 166 26.25 -15.68 14.52
CA ASP A 166 26.06 -17.13 14.52
C ASP A 166 24.56 -17.46 14.51
N ARG A 167 23.95 -17.50 13.32
CA ARG A 167 22.74 -18.28 13.04
C ARG A 167 22.75 -18.76 11.60
#